data_AF-A0A6V7I0I0-F1
#
_entry.id   AF-A0A6V7I0I0-F1
#
_cell.length_a   1.000
_cell.length_b   1.000
_cell.length_c   1.000
_cell.angle_alpha   90.00
_cell.angle_beta   90.00
_cell.angle_gamma   90.00
#
_symmetry.space_group_name_H-M   'P 1'
#
loop_
_entity.id
_entity.type
_entity.pdbx_description
1 polymer ?
#
loop_
_entity_poly.entity_id
_entity_poly.type
_entity_poly.pdbx_seq_one_letter_code
_entity_poly.pdbx_strand_id
1 'polypeptide(L)'
;MNLIRPKLVTFDVTGTLLMTKLEHYAEIGARYGVLVDNRELAPSFKKHFSRLSVEHPVFGKHTGLGWQNWWRNLVYGVFKDHLPKISDDVLDK
;
A
#
# COMPACT_ATOMS: atom_id res chain seq x y z
N MET A 1 28.13 17.10 35.29
CA MET A 1 27.69 16.19 34.21
C MET A 1 27.45 17.02 32.96
N ASN A 2 28.18 16.76 31.87
CA ASN A 2 27.91 17.43 30.59
C ASN A 2 26.72 16.74 29.91
N LEU A 3 25.61 17.47 29.80
CA LEU A 3 24.42 17.01 29.07
C LEU A 3 24.65 17.21 27.57
N ILE A 4 24.48 16.14 26.79
CA ILE A 4 24.49 16.22 25.33
C ILE A 4 23.23 16.96 24.87
N ARG A 5 23.41 18.00 24.06
CA ARG A 5 22.33 18.75 23.41
C ARG A 5 22.23 18.33 21.94
N PRO A 6 21.18 17.61 21.53
CA PRO A 6 20.98 17.27 20.13
C PRO A 6 20.86 18.56 19.30
N LYS A 7 21.58 18.62 18.16
CA LYS A 7 21.53 19.76 17.23
C LYS A 7 20.57 19.53 16.06
N LEU A 8 20.25 18.27 15.76
CA LEU A 8 19.35 17.86 14.71
C LEU A 8 18.60 16.60 15.16
N VAL A 9 17.30 16.60 14.94
CA VAL A 9 16.45 15.42 15.07
C VAL A 9 15.65 15.30 13.79
N THR A 10 15.78 14.16 13.12
CA THR A 10 15.00 13.83 11.93
C THR A 10 13.96 12.78 12.28
N PHE A 11 12.75 12.93 11.76
CA PHE A 11 11.68 11.97 11.93
C PHE A 11 11.40 11.31 10.58
N ASP A 12 11.30 9.99 10.57
CA ASP A 12 10.61 9.32 9.49
C ASP A 12 9.12 9.72 9.53
N VAL A 13 8.44 9.71 8.39
CA VAL A 13 7.03 10.13 8.33
C VAL A 13 6.11 8.95 8.65
N THR A 14 6.28 7.84 7.95
CA THR A 14 5.34 6.70 8.00
C THR A 14 5.51 5.90 9.28
N GLY A 15 4.43 5.67 10.02
CA GLY A 15 4.47 4.94 11.30
C GLY A 15 5.10 5.72 12.46
N THR A 16 5.62 6.93 12.22
CA THR A 16 6.14 7.82 13.27
C THR A 16 5.28 9.08 13.39
N LEU A 17 5.13 9.84 12.30
CA LEU A 17 4.29 11.06 12.29
C LEU A 17 2.88 10.79 11.75
N LEU A 18 2.75 9.88 10.78
CA LEU A 18 1.49 9.55 10.11
C LEU A 18 1.26 8.04 10.05
N MET A 19 0.01 7.60 10.16
CA MET A 19 -0.37 6.20 9.98
C MET A 19 -1.29 6.02 8.77
N THR A 20 -1.03 4.99 7.98
CA THR A 20 -1.90 4.57 6.88
C THR A 20 -3.14 3.89 7.44
N LYS A 21 -4.31 4.33 7.01
CA LYS A 21 -5.61 3.72 7.31
C LYS A 21 -6.08 2.89 6.13
N LEU A 22 -6.16 1.57 6.33
CA LEU A 22 -6.60 0.64 5.28
C LEU A 22 -8.12 0.62 5.11
N GLU A 23 -8.86 1.14 6.08
CA GLU A 23 -10.32 1.26 6.05
C GLU A 23 -10.81 2.05 4.83
N HIS A 24 -9.99 2.99 4.35
CA HIS A 24 -10.29 3.77 3.16
C HIS A 24 -10.37 2.93 1.88
N TYR A 25 -9.70 1.78 1.81
CA TYR A 25 -9.77 0.91 0.63
C TYR A 25 -11.17 0.28 0.51
N ALA A 26 -11.75 -0.20 1.61
CA ALA A 26 -13.12 -0.71 1.59
C ALA A 26 -14.15 0.40 1.36
N GLU A 27 -13.96 1.58 1.97
CA GLU A 27 -14.82 2.74 1.76
C GLU A 27 -14.83 3.20 0.30
N ILE A 28 -13.65 3.31 -0.33
CA ILE A 28 -13.51 3.66 -1.75
C ILE A 28 -14.13 2.57 -2.61
N GLY A 29 -13.78 1.31 -2.38
CA GLY A 29 -14.32 0.17 -3.13
C GLY A 29 -15.85 0.15 -3.12
N ALA A 30 -16.47 0.35 -1.94
CA ALA A 30 -17.92 0.36 -1.80
C ALA A 30 -18.60 1.43 -2.66
N ARG A 31 -17.98 2.60 -2.83
CA ARG A 31 -18.49 3.67 -3.71
C ARG A 31 -18.53 3.27 -5.18
N TYR A 32 -17.71 2.31 -5.59
CA TYR A 32 -17.68 1.75 -6.94
C TYR A 32 -18.33 0.35 -7.04
N GLY A 33 -19.08 -0.07 -6.00
CA GLY A 33 -19.78 -1.36 -5.98
C GLY A 33 -18.90 -2.56 -5.60
N VAL A 34 -17.71 -2.32 -5.07
CA VAL A 34 -16.71 -3.32 -4.69
C VAL A 34 -16.71 -3.48 -3.17
N LEU A 35 -17.38 -4.52 -2.67
CA LEU A 35 -17.47 -4.80 -1.23
C LEU A 35 -16.36 -5.77 -0.80
N VAL A 36 -15.54 -5.34 0.15
CA VAL A 36 -14.42 -6.11 0.73
C VAL A 36 -14.41 -5.92 2.25
N ASP A 37 -14.06 -6.98 2.99
CA ASP A 37 -13.93 -6.90 4.44
C ASP A 37 -12.60 -6.22 4.81
N ASN A 38 -12.68 -5.17 5.62
CA ASN A 38 -11.51 -4.46 6.17
C ASN A 38 -10.51 -5.38 6.87
N ARG A 39 -10.98 -6.45 7.51
CA ARG A 39 -10.11 -7.40 8.22
C ARG A 39 -9.22 -8.21 7.27
N GLU A 40 -9.68 -8.42 6.05
CA GLU A 40 -9.01 -9.21 5.03
C GLU A 40 -8.03 -8.37 4.19
N LEU A 41 -8.25 -7.05 4.12
CA LEU A 41 -7.40 -6.13 3.38
C LEU A 41 -5.98 -6.02 3.93
N ALA A 42 -5.80 -6.01 5.26
CA ALA A 42 -4.48 -5.83 5.86
C ALA A 42 -3.52 -7.00 5.60
N PRO A 43 -3.92 -8.28 5.78
CA PRO A 43 -3.11 -9.42 5.38
C PRO A 43 -2.77 -9.42 3.88
N SER A 44 -3.75 -9.13 3.00
CA SER A 44 -3.51 -9.11 1.55
C SER A 44 -2.57 -7.96 1.15
N PHE A 45 -2.75 -6.76 1.70
CA PHE A 45 -1.85 -5.63 1.47
C PHE A 45 -0.42 -6.00 1.86
N LYS A 46 -0.22 -6.59 3.05
CA LYS A 46 1.11 -7.01 3.52
C LYS A 46 1.76 -8.03 2.60
N LYS A 47 0.99 -9.02 2.14
CA LYS A 47 1.44 -10.06 1.19
C LYS A 47 1.92 -9.42 -0.12
N HIS A 48 1.11 -8.55 -0.73
CA HIS A 48 1.43 -7.90 -2.00
C HIS A 48 2.58 -6.89 -1.87
N PHE A 49 2.58 -6.08 -0.81
CA PHE A 49 3.67 -5.14 -0.51
C PHE A 49 5.00 -5.87 -0.36
N SER A 50 5.04 -6.95 0.44
CA SER A 50 6.24 -7.75 0.67
C SER A 50 6.76 -8.35 -0.65
N ARG A 51 5.88 -8.98 -1.42
CA ARG A 51 6.24 -9.58 -2.71
C ARG A 51 6.83 -8.55 -3.68
N LEU A 52 6.13 -7.43 -3.88
CA LEU A 52 6.58 -6.36 -4.79
C LEU A 52 7.85 -5.66 -4.30
N SER A 53 8.08 -5.60 -2.98
CA SER A 53 9.32 -5.03 -2.42
C SER A 53 10.54 -5.90 -2.72
N VAL A 54 10.35 -7.23 -2.79
CA VAL A 54 11.41 -8.19 -3.14
C VAL A 54 11.61 -8.23 -4.66
N GLU A 55 10.54 -8.41 -5.44
CA GLU A 55 10.59 -8.54 -6.90
C GLU A 55 10.96 -7.22 -7.61
N HIS A 56 10.51 -6.10 -7.06
CA HIS A 56 10.65 -4.76 -7.65
C HIS A 56 11.05 -3.72 -6.58
N PRO A 57 12.28 -3.80 -6.05
CA PRO A 57 12.73 -2.95 -4.95
C PRO A 57 12.73 -1.46 -5.32
N VAL A 58 12.67 -0.60 -4.30
CA VAL A 58 12.60 0.86 -4.44
C VAL A 58 11.47 1.26 -5.39
N PHE A 59 10.29 0.67 -5.18
CA PHE A 59 9.07 0.92 -5.97
C PHE A 59 9.27 0.71 -7.48
N GLY A 60 10.07 -0.29 -7.86
CA GLY A 60 10.33 -0.60 -9.27
C GLY A 60 11.25 0.37 -10.02
N LYS A 61 12.04 1.19 -9.29
CA LYS A 61 12.96 2.18 -9.89
C LYS A 61 13.92 1.59 -10.92
N HIS A 62 14.40 0.37 -10.70
CA HIS A 62 15.43 -0.27 -11.53
C HIS A 62 14.92 -1.46 -12.35
N THR A 63 13.67 -1.87 -12.18
CA THR A 63 13.09 -3.03 -12.87
C THR A 63 12.30 -2.65 -14.12
N GLY A 64 12.19 -1.35 -14.42
CA GLY A 64 11.36 -0.84 -15.51
C GLY A 64 9.86 -0.74 -15.17
N LEU A 65 9.44 -1.19 -13.99
CA LEU A 65 8.04 -1.12 -13.57
C LEU A 65 7.60 0.32 -13.27
N GLY A 66 8.44 1.07 -12.56
CA GLY A 66 8.12 2.42 -12.08
C GLY A 66 7.12 2.44 -10.92
N TRP A 67 7.16 3.52 -10.13
CA TRP A 67 6.42 3.60 -8.86
C TRP A 67 4.90 3.60 -9.05
N GLN A 68 4.39 4.18 -10.16
CA GLN A 68 2.96 4.19 -10.44
C GLN A 68 2.42 2.78 -10.63
N ASN A 69 3.07 1.97 -11.48
CA ASN A 69 2.64 0.59 -11.73
C ASN A 69 2.92 -0.31 -10.53
N TRP A 70 3.96 -0.01 -9.74
CA TRP A 70 4.23 -0.71 -8.49
C TRP A 70 3.05 -0.60 -7.53
N TRP A 71 2.57 0.62 -7.27
CA TRP A 71 1.40 0.82 -6.41
C TRP A 71 0.10 0.31 -7.03
N ARG A 72 -0.09 0.47 -8.35
CA ARG A 72 -1.24 -0.11 -9.07
C ARG A 72 -1.30 -1.62 -8.87
N ASN A 73 -0.20 -2.33 -9.13
CA ASN A 73 -0.12 -3.79 -8.99
C ASN A 73 -0.38 -4.24 -7.55
N LEU A 74 0.03 -3.46 -6.56
CA LEU A 74 -0.28 -3.71 -5.16
C LEU A 74 -1.78 -3.66 -4.94
N VAL A 75 -2.42 -2.54 -5.27
CA VAL A 75 -3.86 -2.33 -5.05
C VAL A 75 -4.69 -3.36 -5.81
N TYR A 76 -4.32 -3.64 -7.06
CA TYR A 76 -5.03 -4.62 -7.91
C TYR A 76 -4.95 -6.02 -7.31
N GLY A 77 -3.77 -6.39 -6.83
CA GLY A 77 -3.57 -7.66 -6.15
C GLY A 77 -4.45 -7.79 -4.92
N VAL A 78 -4.53 -6.75 -4.09
CA VAL A 78 -5.38 -6.73 -2.89
C VAL A 78 -6.85 -6.96 -3.25
N PHE A 79 -7.40 -6.25 -4.21
CA PHE A 79 -8.80 -6.46 -4.60
C PHE A 79 -9.04 -7.81 -5.29
N LYS A 80 -8.09 -8.29 -6.11
CA LYS A 80 -8.21 -9.58 -6.80
C LYS A 80 -8.11 -10.78 -5.85
N ASP A 81 -7.40 -10.68 -4.73
CA ASP A 81 -7.38 -11.70 -3.69
C ASP A 81 -8.78 -11.94 -3.08
N HIS A 82 -9.64 -10.92 -3.02
CA HIS A 82 -10.99 -11.00 -2.45
C HIS A 82 -12.09 -11.13 -3.51
N LEU A 83 -11.85 -10.62 -4.72
CA LEU A 83 -12.78 -10.64 -5.84
C LEU A 83 -12.04 -11.08 -7.11
N PRO A 84 -11.78 -12.39 -7.29
CA PRO A 84 -10.94 -12.88 -8.39
C PRO A 84 -11.44 -12.58 -9.81
N LYS A 85 -12.74 -12.26 -9.94
CA LYS A 85 -13.40 -11.93 -11.21
C LYS A 85 -13.57 -10.42 -11.43
N ILE A 86 -13.05 -9.58 -10.54
CA ILE A 86 -13.09 -8.12 -10.74
C ILE A 86 -12.27 -7.77 -11.97
N SER A 87 -12.86 -6.98 -12.85
CA SER A 87 -12.24 -6.56 -14.10
C SER A 87 -11.38 -5.32 -13.89
N ASP A 88 -10.38 -5.15 -14.74
CA ASP A 88 -9.44 -4.03 -14.62
C ASP A 88 -10.15 -2.68 -14.85
N ASP A 89 -11.22 -2.62 -15.65
CA ASP A 89 -12.02 -1.40 -15.85
C ASP A 89 -12.72 -0.91 -14.58
N VAL A 90 -13.00 -1.79 -13.62
CA VAL A 90 -13.52 -1.41 -12.30
C VAL A 90 -12.39 -0.89 -11.41
N LEU A 91 -11.19 -1.49 -11.51
CA LEU A 91 -10.01 -1.11 -10.74
C LEU A 91 -9.31 0.16 -11.23
N ASP A 92 -9.54 0.55 -12.49
CA ASP A 92 -9.03 1.78 -13.11
C ASP A 92 -9.88 3.04 -12.76
N LYS A 93 -11.01 2.89 -12.04
CA LYS A 93 -11.91 4.00 -11.65
C LYS A 93 -11.48 4.72 -10.37
#